data_AF-L7VV14-F1
#
_entry.id   AF-L7VV14-F1
#
_cell.length_a   1.000
_cell.length_b   1.000
_cell.length_c   1.000
_cell.angle_alpha   90.00
_cell.angle_beta   90.00
_cell.angle_gamma   90.00
#
_symmetry.space_group_name_H-M   'P 1'
#
loop_
_entity.id
_entity.type
_entity.pdbx_description
1 polymer ?
#
loop_
_entity_poly.entity_id
_entity_poly.type
_entity_poly.pdbx_seq_one_letter_code
_entity_poly.pdbx_strand_id
1 'polypeptide(L)'
;MNLRTIVCALMLALPIAGCDSVDLDAVPQAKVGCETPTAEQLNAGDAMLPGRNCISCHASGGQASGEAFGTAGTVYGARSSKTCNTGGVDGVTVELLDTAGKVVASTTTNSVGNFHFPPSATNFKNVSARVTKGTMSVKMNSAVDVSVGCASCHWASGIAGDRIYIQ
;
A
#
# COMPACT_ATOMS: atom_id res chain seq x y z
N MET A 1 49.75 36.88 -28.82
CA MET A 1 48.95 37.59 -27.80
C MET A 1 47.49 37.34 -28.14
N ASN A 2 46.96 36.19 -27.71
CA ASN A 2 45.97 36.04 -26.62
C ASN A 2 44.61 36.58 -27.09
N LEU A 3 43.50 35.85 -27.08
CA LEU A 3 43.05 34.90 -26.06
C LEU A 3 41.86 34.10 -26.63
N ARG A 4 41.85 32.79 -26.39
CA ARG A 4 40.74 31.87 -26.71
C ARG A 4 39.58 32.14 -25.76
N THR A 5 38.45 32.64 -26.25
CA THR A 5 37.22 32.73 -25.45
C THR A 5 36.57 31.36 -25.38
N ILE A 6 36.98 30.57 -24.38
CA ILE A 6 36.27 29.39 -23.93
C ILE A 6 34.97 29.90 -23.28
N VAL A 7 33.85 29.81 -23.99
CA VAL A 7 32.53 29.95 -23.38
C VAL A 7 32.33 28.68 -22.54
N CYS A 8 32.72 28.79 -21.27
CA CYS A 8 32.51 27.78 -20.26
C CYS A 8 31.01 27.60 -20.10
N ALA A 9 30.51 26.45 -20.54
CA ALA A 9 29.14 26.03 -20.35
C ALA A 9 28.86 25.94 -18.84
N LEU A 10 28.33 27.01 -18.27
CA LEU A 10 27.73 26.99 -16.95
C LEU A 10 26.31 26.44 -17.12
N MET A 11 26.20 25.15 -17.36
CA MET A 11 24.98 24.43 -17.03
C MET A 11 24.83 24.57 -15.51
N LEU A 12 23.99 25.53 -15.09
CA LEU A 12 23.42 25.52 -13.76
C LEU A 12 22.71 24.18 -13.62
N ALA A 13 23.38 23.22 -12.98
CA ALA A 13 22.73 22.06 -12.43
C ALA A 13 21.79 22.59 -11.34
N LEU A 14 20.55 22.91 -11.71
CA LEU A 14 19.47 22.98 -10.75
C LEU A 14 19.49 21.64 -10.02
N PRO A 15 19.51 21.61 -8.68
CA PRO A 15 19.22 20.39 -7.97
C PRO A 15 17.82 19.99 -8.44
N ILE A 16 17.74 18.85 -9.12
CA ILE A 16 16.46 18.17 -9.32
C ILE A 16 15.98 17.92 -7.90
N ALA A 17 15.02 18.72 -7.43
CA ALA A 17 14.36 18.49 -6.18
C ALA A 17 13.66 17.14 -6.35
N GLY A 18 14.32 16.08 -5.88
CA GLY A 18 13.76 14.73 -5.85
C GLY A 18 12.47 14.80 -5.05
N CYS A 19 11.36 14.51 -5.72
CA CYS A 19 10.05 14.39 -5.10
C CYS A 19 9.91 12.96 -4.55
N ASP A 20 10.77 12.53 -3.61
CA ASP A 20 10.92 11.07 -3.40
C ASP A 20 10.69 10.56 -1.96
N SER A 21 10.55 11.43 -0.95
CA SER A 21 10.31 11.00 0.45
C SER A 21 8.90 11.34 0.94
N VAL A 22 8.19 10.33 1.45
CA VAL A 22 6.86 10.45 2.08
C VAL A 22 6.97 11.14 3.44
N ASP A 23 6.07 12.09 3.70
CA ASP A 23 5.93 12.74 5.01
C ASP A 23 4.73 12.16 5.78
N LEU A 24 4.98 11.26 6.71
CA LEU A 24 3.92 10.71 7.55
C LEU A 24 3.34 11.72 8.55
N ASP A 25 4.05 12.79 8.91
CA ASP A 25 3.55 13.81 9.83
C ASP A 25 2.43 14.63 9.20
N ALA A 26 2.52 14.87 7.89
CA ALA A 26 1.44 15.48 7.12
C ALA A 26 0.23 14.55 6.88
N VAL A 27 0.35 13.23 7.11
CA VAL A 27 -0.75 12.26 7.02
C VAL A 27 -0.79 11.35 8.25
N PRO A 28 -1.21 11.86 9.43
CA PRO A 28 -1.21 11.09 10.68
C PRO A 28 -1.99 9.76 10.62
N GLN A 29 -3.00 9.67 9.76
CA GLN A 29 -3.85 8.50 9.54
C GLN A 29 -3.09 7.33 8.89
N ALA A 30 -1.94 7.60 8.26
CA ALA A 30 -1.03 6.58 7.74
C ALA A 30 -0.02 6.10 8.79
N LYS A 31 0.01 6.70 9.99
CA LYS A 31 0.90 6.27 11.08
C LYS A 31 0.39 5.02 11.79
N VAL A 32 1.32 4.12 12.09
CA VAL A 32 1.13 2.98 12.99
C VAL A 32 2.12 3.16 14.13
N GLY A 33 1.64 3.48 15.32
CA GLY A 33 2.49 3.94 16.43
C GLY A 33 3.52 2.91 16.94
N CYS A 34 3.34 1.64 16.61
CA CYS A 34 4.24 0.58 17.02
C CYS A 34 5.12 0.05 15.88
N GLU A 35 5.05 0.69 14.70
CA GLU A 35 5.88 0.40 13.54
C GLU A 35 6.49 1.72 13.09
N THR A 36 7.74 1.97 13.46
CA THR A 36 8.47 3.14 12.93
C THR A 36 8.95 2.80 11.52
N PRO A 37 8.67 3.64 10.50
CA PRO A 37 9.16 3.36 9.15
C PRO A 37 10.68 3.47 9.11
N THR A 38 11.33 2.61 8.34
CA THR A 38 12.74 2.80 7.99
C THR A 38 12.87 3.96 6.99
N ALA A 39 14.08 4.52 6.85
CA ALA A 39 14.34 5.55 5.84
C ALA A 39 14.00 5.06 4.42
N GLU A 40 14.27 3.79 4.13
CA GLU A 40 13.96 3.19 2.82
C GLU A 40 12.46 3.04 2.59
N GLN A 41 11.70 2.72 3.64
CA GLN A 41 10.24 2.67 3.54
C GLN A 41 9.61 4.06 3.37
N LEU A 42 10.33 5.16 3.59
CA LEU A 42 9.84 6.50 3.28
C LEU A 42 10.11 6.89 1.83
N ASN A 43 10.94 6.15 1.10
CA ASN A 43 11.14 6.40 -0.32
C ASN A 43 9.95 5.86 -1.11
N ALA A 44 9.50 6.62 -2.11
CA ALA A 44 8.45 6.17 -3.01
C ALA A 44 8.85 4.86 -3.72
N GLY A 45 7.94 3.88 -3.71
CA GLY A 45 8.12 2.60 -4.39
C GLY A 45 7.13 1.55 -3.91
N ASP A 46 7.00 0.44 -4.64
CA ASP A 46 5.97 -0.58 -4.39
C ASP A 46 6.05 -1.21 -2.99
N ALA A 47 7.26 -1.28 -2.43
CA ALA A 47 7.54 -1.90 -1.14
C ALA A 47 7.40 -0.95 0.07
N MET A 48 7.02 0.31 -0.16
CA MET A 48 6.96 1.29 0.91
C MET A 48 5.86 0.96 1.93
N LEU A 49 6.12 1.29 3.19
CA LEU A 49 5.09 1.44 4.22
C LEU A 49 4.05 0.29 4.37
N PRO A 50 4.46 -1.00 4.42
CA PRO A 50 3.53 -2.10 4.57
C PRO A 50 2.70 -1.99 5.86
N GLY A 51 1.42 -2.38 5.78
CA GLY A 51 0.51 -2.47 6.93
C GLY A 51 -0.22 -1.19 7.31
N ARG A 52 -0.02 -0.12 6.54
CA ARG A 52 -0.64 1.19 6.75
C ARG A 52 -1.81 1.40 5.80
N ASN A 53 -2.62 2.40 6.06
CA ASN A 53 -3.69 2.76 5.15
C ASN A 53 -3.14 3.54 3.94
N CYS A 54 -2.86 2.82 2.84
CA CYS A 54 -2.34 3.40 1.60
C CYS A 54 -3.27 4.48 1.02
N ILE A 55 -4.59 4.35 1.21
CA ILE A 55 -5.59 5.26 0.63
C ILE A 55 -5.50 6.67 1.25
N SER A 56 -4.91 6.81 2.44
CA SER A 56 -4.65 8.13 3.03
C SER A 56 -3.66 8.98 2.22
N CYS A 57 -2.76 8.34 1.44
CA CYS A 57 -1.78 9.02 0.59
C CYS A 57 -2.10 8.90 -0.91
N HIS A 58 -2.60 7.74 -1.34
CA HIS A 58 -2.91 7.39 -2.73
C HIS A 58 -4.36 7.72 -3.12
N ALA A 59 -4.87 8.83 -2.61
CA ALA A 59 -6.16 9.40 -3.00
C ALA A 59 -5.95 10.77 -3.67
N SER A 60 -6.99 11.27 -4.33
CA SER A 60 -6.97 12.62 -4.90
C SER A 60 -6.62 13.66 -3.83
N GLY A 61 -5.63 14.51 -4.10
CA GLY A 61 -5.13 15.51 -3.16
C GLY A 61 -4.19 14.98 -2.07
N GLY A 62 -3.93 13.67 -2.02
CA GLY A 62 -2.90 13.07 -1.18
C GLY A 62 -1.50 13.23 -1.77
N GLN A 63 -0.48 12.92 -0.96
CA GLN A 63 0.93 13.02 -1.34
C GLN A 63 1.29 12.18 -2.57
N ALA A 64 0.54 11.11 -2.84
CA ALA A 64 0.74 10.21 -3.98
C ALA A 64 -0.47 10.22 -4.93
N SER A 65 -1.12 11.37 -5.09
CA SER A 65 -2.32 11.51 -5.95
C SER A 65 -2.06 11.20 -7.44
N GLY A 66 -0.81 11.25 -7.91
CA GLY A 66 -0.42 10.82 -9.25
C GLY A 66 -0.52 9.31 -9.47
N GLU A 67 -0.52 8.52 -8.39
CA GLU A 67 -0.62 7.05 -8.40
C GLU A 67 -1.77 6.63 -7.49
N ALA A 68 -2.99 7.08 -7.82
CA ALA A 68 -4.16 6.82 -7.00
C ALA A 68 -4.56 5.35 -7.00
N PHE A 69 -5.04 4.84 -5.86
CA PHE A 69 -5.52 3.47 -5.70
C PHE A 69 -7.03 3.43 -5.42
N GLY A 70 -7.71 2.39 -5.91
CA GLY A 70 -9.11 2.14 -5.59
C GLY A 70 -9.28 1.46 -4.23
N THR A 71 -8.42 0.49 -3.94
CA THR A 71 -8.20 -0.07 -2.60
C THR A 71 -6.80 -0.68 -2.54
N ALA A 72 -6.28 -0.88 -1.34
CA ALA A 72 -4.96 -1.44 -1.12
C ALA A 72 -4.84 -2.03 0.29
N GLY A 73 -3.85 -2.89 0.48
CA GLY A 73 -3.55 -3.49 1.76
C GLY A 73 -2.24 -4.28 1.75
N THR A 74 -2.02 -5.00 2.84
CA THR A 74 -0.83 -5.83 3.04
C THR A 74 -1.25 -7.17 3.63
N VAL A 75 -0.72 -8.28 3.09
CA VAL A 75 -0.93 -9.64 3.61
C VAL A 75 0.32 -10.12 4.35
N TYR A 76 0.11 -10.67 5.54
CA TYR A 76 1.14 -11.19 6.44
C TYR A 76 1.11 -12.71 6.54
N GLY A 77 2.24 -13.31 6.91
CA GLY A 77 2.32 -14.77 7.06
C GLY A 77 1.71 -15.21 8.37
N ALA A 78 2.32 -14.82 9.49
CA ALA A 78 1.84 -15.18 10.81
C ALA A 78 1.61 -13.94 11.68
N ARG A 79 0.74 -14.07 12.67
CA ARG A 79 0.60 -13.09 13.74
C ARG A 79 1.84 -13.20 14.64
N SER A 80 2.76 -12.26 14.49
CA SER A 80 3.96 -12.13 15.32
C SER A 80 3.72 -11.32 16.61
N SER A 81 2.68 -10.48 16.65
CA SER A 81 2.33 -9.68 17.83
C SER A 81 0.85 -9.26 17.83
N LYS A 82 0.40 -8.77 19.00
CA LYS A 82 -0.96 -8.28 19.20
C LYS A 82 -1.23 -6.96 18.48
N THR A 83 -0.22 -6.11 18.34
CA THR A 83 -0.36 -4.72 17.90
C THR A 83 0.35 -4.41 16.59
N CYS A 84 1.43 -5.11 16.28
CA CYS A 84 2.32 -4.83 15.14
C CYS A 84 2.69 -6.15 14.50
N ASN A 85 2.76 -6.19 13.18
CA ASN A 85 3.17 -7.40 12.50
C ASN A 85 4.09 -7.07 11.34
N THR A 86 5.22 -7.76 11.29
CA THR A 86 6.20 -7.70 10.20
C THR A 86 6.15 -9.01 9.43
N GLY A 87 6.84 -9.09 8.30
CA GLY A 87 6.84 -10.31 7.48
C GLY A 87 5.62 -10.43 6.58
N GLY A 88 5.41 -9.40 5.75
CA GLY A 88 4.49 -9.52 4.62
C GLY A 88 4.93 -10.62 3.66
N VAL A 89 3.98 -11.14 2.89
CA VAL A 89 4.18 -12.37 2.11
C VAL A 89 4.04 -12.10 0.64
N ASP A 90 5.07 -12.45 -0.12
CA ASP A 90 5.10 -12.34 -1.57
C ASP A 90 4.19 -13.37 -2.28
N GLY A 91 3.66 -13.00 -3.44
CA GLY A 91 2.94 -13.90 -4.34
C GLY A 91 1.65 -14.50 -3.76
N VAL A 92 0.99 -13.80 -2.83
CA VAL A 92 -0.36 -14.16 -2.37
C VAL A 92 -1.35 -13.62 -3.39
N THR A 93 -2.21 -14.49 -3.93
CA THR A 93 -3.33 -14.06 -4.76
C THR A 93 -4.37 -13.38 -3.88
N VAL A 94 -4.74 -12.15 -4.21
CA VAL A 94 -5.78 -11.37 -3.53
C VAL A 94 -6.92 -11.13 -4.51
N GLU A 95 -8.13 -11.53 -4.14
CA GLU A 95 -9.33 -11.42 -4.95
C GLU A 95 -10.39 -10.60 -4.22
N LEU A 96 -11.11 -9.76 -4.96
CA LEU A 96 -12.34 -9.13 -4.50
C LEU A 96 -13.53 -9.89 -5.10
N LEU A 97 -14.49 -10.22 -4.24
CA LEU A 97 -15.67 -11.00 -4.58
C LEU A 97 -16.93 -10.16 -4.34
N ASP A 98 -17.85 -10.17 -5.30
CA ASP A 98 -19.18 -9.61 -5.11
C ASP A 98 -20.03 -10.42 -4.11
N THR A 99 -21.25 -9.96 -3.87
CA THR A 99 -22.19 -10.61 -2.94
C THR A 99 -22.66 -11.99 -3.39
N ALA A 100 -22.52 -12.31 -4.69
CA ALA A 100 -22.80 -13.64 -5.23
C ALA A 100 -21.57 -14.57 -5.14
N GLY A 101 -20.43 -14.07 -4.67
CA GLY A 101 -19.18 -14.81 -4.56
C GLY A 101 -18.39 -14.89 -5.87
N LYS A 102 -18.75 -14.11 -6.89
CA LYS A 102 -17.99 -14.02 -8.14
C LYS A 102 -16.79 -13.10 -7.95
N VAL A 103 -15.64 -13.51 -8.47
CA VAL A 103 -14.43 -12.69 -8.51
C VAL A 103 -14.65 -11.52 -9.48
N VAL A 104 -14.51 -10.30 -8.97
CA VAL A 104 -14.65 -9.04 -9.73
C VAL A 104 -13.32 -8.32 -9.93
N ALA A 105 -12.29 -8.67 -9.14
CA ALA A 105 -10.92 -8.22 -9.34
C ALA A 105 -9.95 -9.23 -8.71
N SER A 106 -8.74 -9.35 -9.28
CA SER A 106 -7.66 -10.17 -8.73
C SER A 106 -6.29 -9.49 -8.93
N THR A 107 -5.39 -9.64 -7.97
CA THR A 107 -4.00 -9.17 -8.00
C THR A 107 -3.12 -10.10 -7.17
N THR A 108 -1.81 -9.86 -7.14
CA THR A 108 -0.86 -10.58 -6.28
C THR A 108 -0.10 -9.61 -5.40
N THR A 109 0.23 -10.03 -4.18
CA THR A 109 1.12 -9.26 -3.31
C THR A 109 2.55 -9.23 -3.84
N ASN A 110 3.26 -8.15 -3.54
CA ASN A 110 4.69 -8.00 -3.82
C ASN A 110 5.58 -8.56 -2.69
N SER A 111 6.90 -8.38 -2.81
CA SER A 111 7.92 -8.92 -1.90
C SER A 111 7.73 -8.56 -0.42
N VAL A 112 7.00 -7.49 -0.09
CA VAL A 112 6.70 -7.07 1.29
C VAL A 112 5.23 -7.28 1.67
N GLY A 113 4.49 -8.02 0.86
CA GLY A 113 3.08 -8.33 1.09
C GLY A 113 2.09 -7.26 0.64
N ASN A 114 2.54 -6.15 0.07
CA ASN A 114 1.65 -5.08 -0.38
C ASN A 114 0.90 -5.49 -1.65
N PHE A 115 -0.35 -5.07 -1.76
CA PHE A 115 -1.15 -5.16 -2.97
C PHE A 115 -2.03 -3.92 -3.12
N HIS A 116 -2.43 -3.62 -4.35
CA HIS A 116 -3.41 -2.58 -4.63
C HIS A 116 -4.24 -2.95 -5.85
N PHE A 117 -5.39 -2.29 -5.97
CA PHE A 117 -6.23 -2.29 -7.17
C PHE A 117 -6.31 -0.88 -7.72
N PRO A 118 -6.25 -0.70 -9.05
CA PRO A 118 -6.42 0.61 -9.65
C PRO A 118 -7.85 1.13 -9.41
N PRO A 119 -8.08 2.46 -9.41
CA PRO A 119 -9.42 3.04 -9.25
C PRO A 119 -10.42 2.57 -10.31
N SER A 120 -9.94 2.08 -11.46
CA SER A 120 -10.74 1.52 -12.54
C SER A 120 -11.27 0.11 -12.28
N ALA A 121 -10.76 -0.62 -11.28
CA ALA A 121 -11.31 -1.94 -10.95
C ALA A 121 -12.73 -1.81 -10.40
N THR A 122 -13.56 -2.82 -10.64
CA THR A 122 -14.99 -2.75 -10.32
C THR A 122 -15.28 -3.16 -8.88
N ASN A 123 -16.25 -2.46 -8.29
CA ASN A 123 -16.94 -2.83 -7.06
C ASN A 123 -16.04 -2.86 -5.81
N PHE A 124 -15.71 -1.69 -5.27
CA PHE A 124 -15.06 -1.57 -3.96
C PHE A 124 -16.05 -1.45 -2.80
N LYS A 125 -17.36 -1.39 -3.10
CA LYS A 125 -18.43 -1.32 -2.11
C LYS A 125 -19.14 -2.67 -2.07
N ASN A 126 -19.47 -3.17 -0.89
CA ASN A 126 -20.16 -4.47 -0.75
C ASN A 126 -19.41 -5.63 -1.41
N VAL A 127 -18.11 -5.74 -1.14
CA VAL A 127 -17.28 -6.89 -1.54
C VAL A 127 -16.64 -7.58 -0.36
N SER A 128 -16.36 -8.87 -0.53
CA SER A 128 -15.53 -9.65 0.38
C SER A 128 -14.18 -9.90 -0.28
N ALA A 129 -13.07 -9.87 0.47
CA ALA A 129 -11.77 -10.25 -0.03
C ALA A 129 -11.49 -11.73 0.23
N ARG A 130 -10.73 -12.36 -0.66
CA ARG A 130 -10.12 -13.68 -0.46
C ARG A 130 -8.62 -13.58 -0.73
N VAL A 131 -7.82 -14.17 0.14
CA VAL A 131 -6.38 -14.33 -0.04
C VAL A 131 -6.05 -15.81 -0.21
N THR A 132 -5.18 -16.16 -1.14
CA THR A 132 -4.84 -17.56 -1.46
C THR A 132 -3.34 -17.71 -1.72
N LYS A 133 -2.73 -18.74 -1.14
CA LYS A 133 -1.33 -19.12 -1.37
C LYS A 133 -1.18 -20.63 -1.27
N GLY A 134 -0.80 -21.27 -2.38
CA GLY A 134 -0.79 -22.73 -2.46
C GLY A 134 -2.19 -23.30 -2.17
N THR A 135 -2.29 -24.20 -1.20
CA THR A 135 -3.57 -24.80 -0.78
C THR A 135 -4.31 -23.99 0.29
N MET A 136 -3.72 -22.91 0.79
CA MET A 136 -4.29 -22.09 1.86
C MET A 136 -5.17 -20.99 1.27
N SER A 137 -6.35 -20.80 1.86
CA SER A 137 -7.28 -19.74 1.46
C SER A 137 -8.02 -19.19 2.67
N VAL A 138 -8.02 -17.87 2.82
CA VAL A 138 -8.80 -17.15 3.84
C VAL A 138 -9.70 -16.15 3.13
N LYS A 139 -10.99 -16.14 3.49
CA LYS A 139 -12.00 -15.25 2.91
C LYS A 139 -12.67 -14.44 4.01
N MET A 140 -12.99 -13.19 3.72
CA MET A 140 -13.88 -12.39 4.55
C MET A 140 -15.28 -13.02 4.62
N ASN A 141 -15.84 -13.08 5.83
CA ASN A 141 -17.17 -13.66 6.06
C ASN A 141 -18.30 -12.72 5.65
N SER A 142 -18.01 -11.42 5.50
CA SER A 142 -18.99 -10.39 5.18
C SER A 142 -18.46 -9.46 4.10
N ALA A 143 -19.38 -8.95 3.29
CA ALA A 143 -19.08 -7.90 2.32
C ALA A 143 -19.04 -6.53 3.01
N VAL A 144 -18.06 -5.69 2.67
CA VAL A 144 -17.87 -4.35 3.24
C VAL A 144 -17.47 -3.35 2.16
N ASP A 145 -17.40 -2.07 2.53
CA ASP A 145 -16.73 -1.05 1.71
C ASP A 145 -15.22 -1.12 1.94
N VAL A 146 -14.48 -1.54 0.93
CA VAL A 146 -13.01 -1.59 0.94
C VAL A 146 -12.37 -0.38 0.25
N SER A 147 -13.14 0.57 -0.29
CA SER A 147 -12.59 1.78 -0.95
C SER A 147 -11.79 2.67 0.01
N VAL A 148 -12.00 2.51 1.32
CA VAL A 148 -11.27 3.19 2.39
C VAL A 148 -9.92 2.53 2.74
N GLY A 149 -9.53 1.50 1.98
CA GLY A 149 -8.30 0.72 2.19
C GLY A 149 -8.50 -0.39 3.22
N CYS A 150 -7.83 -1.52 3.03
CA CYS A 150 -8.03 -2.69 3.88
C CYS A 150 -7.57 -2.45 5.33
N ALA A 151 -6.49 -1.69 5.51
CA ALA A 151 -5.92 -1.37 6.83
C ALA A 151 -6.83 -0.48 7.70
N SER A 152 -7.90 0.10 7.14
CA SER A 152 -8.89 0.84 7.94
C SER A 152 -9.72 -0.09 8.84
N CYS A 153 -9.96 -1.33 8.39
CA CYS A 153 -10.62 -2.38 9.16
C CYS A 153 -9.63 -3.37 9.78
N HIS A 154 -8.53 -3.65 9.07
CA HIS A 154 -7.58 -4.70 9.39
C HIS A 154 -6.38 -4.20 10.20
N TRP A 155 -6.63 -3.87 11.47
CA TRP A 155 -5.61 -3.50 12.44
C TRP A 155 -6.00 -4.01 13.83
N ALA A 156 -5.08 -3.96 14.79
CA ALA A 156 -5.18 -4.65 16.09
C ALA A 156 -6.45 -4.34 16.93
N SER A 157 -7.11 -3.22 16.71
CA SER A 157 -8.39 -2.88 17.35
C SER A 157 -9.44 -2.39 16.34
N GLY A 158 -9.25 -2.72 15.07
CA GLY A 158 -10.21 -2.44 14.01
C GLY A 158 -11.39 -3.41 14.03
N ILE A 159 -12.35 -3.19 13.12
CA ILE A 159 -13.56 -4.02 13.00
C ILE A 159 -13.21 -5.48 12.72
N ALA A 160 -12.14 -5.74 11.97
CA ALA A 160 -11.68 -7.10 11.69
C ALA A 160 -10.87 -7.71 12.85
N GLY A 161 -10.53 -6.93 13.88
CA GLY A 161 -9.77 -7.35 15.06
C GLY A 161 -8.29 -7.65 14.83
N ASP A 162 -7.83 -7.64 13.58
CA ASP A 162 -6.44 -7.93 13.21
C ASP A 162 -6.11 -7.55 11.76
N ARG A 163 -4.82 -7.62 11.41
CA ARG A 163 -4.32 -7.55 10.03
C ARG A 163 -4.77 -8.75 9.19
N ILE A 164 -4.45 -8.72 7.90
CA ILE A 164 -4.75 -9.82 6.97
C ILE A 164 -3.61 -10.84 7.04
N TYR A 165 -3.91 -12.10 7.36
CA TYR A 165 -2.93 -13.18 7.40
C TYR A 165 -3.28 -14.33 6.49
N ILE A 166 -2.24 -15.04 6.07
CA ILE A 166 -2.34 -16.32 5.39
C ILE A 166 -1.26 -17.27 5.94
N GLN A 167 -1.69 -18.23 6.75
CA GLN A 167 -0.89 -19.23 7.48
C GLN A 167 -1.61 -20.58 7.49
#